data_AF-A0AAF0DTB6-F1
#
_entry.id   AF-A0AAF0DTB6-F1
#
_cell.length_a   1.000
_cell.length_b   1.000
_cell.length_c   1.000
_cell.angle_alpha   90.00
_cell.angle_beta   90.00
_cell.angle_gamma   90.00
#
_symmetry.space_group_name_H-M   'P 1'
#
loop_
_entity.id
_entity.type
_entity.pdbx_description
1 polymer ?
#
loop_
_entity_poly.entity_id
_entity_poly.type
_entity_poly.pdbx_seq_one_letter_code
_entity_poly.pdbx_strand_id
1 'polypeptide(L)'
;MAADAARALVRERLYVPLVLGELEPAGQVPYDLEPLAMLLDECLEMVEFRDAERAAEHKALCRAYDEQAAQTPAALASELEHTQFNYALALDAVAALQPDPDATCVEGRAAPLGSDAALDTLRAEHDAALDTLRAEHDAALEALRAEHNAALELLQKEHAEALAARTAAHDAALHTTHTEHAAALAAQMQAHTDALEAERTAHDDAQRNAAHAHDTALRTLQDEHTRATEALTAQHTDELQALRTAHAAALDTQRAEHAARTQAWDTERAQWVQAAEAASAQRAADARRIESLAATVDALARSVQQSDVLLASVRERVDAHEAWDAQHTRAYEALVERLATEQAQVEAHDAARAAAEQERDAAHAAAEAKTAHAHEAERRLAELQRDVEQTREVQADVAALQARAAHAEAEAAALRERAQEAEPLRVAAAQLQREVDELQTLVSMHKTSAKHAEQDHVRAEETIRELYVPSLPSTSNIYVLEHAARARDDELASLRDARQRHTEQIRALKAAEKSWRAERDAGGWHERIAQLELELSAKAEEVEEADTRILGALRENKRLAAQNKALQAKLAHAAAAPGGEARMAQPLADRTNRREAPPVSPGASPDKAGRGEARFRDRLARFKPAT
;
A
#
# COMPACT_ATOMS: atom_id res chain seq x y z
N MET A 1 -43.39 9.50 4.95
CA MET A 1 -43.58 10.14 6.28
C MET A 1 -42.76 9.48 7.40
N ALA A 2 -42.96 8.21 7.76
CA ALA A 2 -42.14 7.57 8.82
C ALA A 2 -40.67 7.34 8.41
N ALA A 3 -40.42 7.03 7.12
CA ALA A 3 -39.08 6.91 6.57
C ALA A 3 -38.36 8.28 6.45
N ASP A 4 -39.08 9.34 6.13
CA ASP A 4 -38.53 10.70 6.05
C ASP A 4 -38.16 11.24 7.44
N ALA A 5 -38.95 10.92 8.46
CA ALA A 5 -38.63 11.23 9.86
C ALA A 5 -37.38 10.47 10.36
N ALA A 6 -37.17 9.22 9.91
CA ALA A 6 -35.96 8.46 10.22
C ALA A 6 -34.71 9.03 9.50
N ARG A 7 -34.84 9.46 8.24
CA ARG A 7 -33.74 10.13 7.51
C ARG A 7 -33.37 11.49 8.12
N ALA A 8 -34.36 12.25 8.60
CA ALA A 8 -34.12 13.51 9.30
C ALA A 8 -33.35 13.31 10.62
N LEU A 9 -33.71 12.28 11.40
CA LEU A 9 -33.03 11.94 12.66
C LEU A 9 -31.60 11.43 12.48
N VAL A 10 -31.30 10.72 11.38
CA VAL A 10 -29.93 10.26 11.07
C VAL A 10 -29.06 11.43 10.59
N ARG A 11 -29.59 12.35 9.79
CA ARG A 11 -28.88 13.57 9.40
C ARG A 11 -28.65 14.51 10.60
N GLU A 12 -29.61 14.66 11.51
CA GLU A 12 -29.44 15.51 12.70
C GLU A 12 -28.45 14.94 13.72
N ARG A 13 -28.30 13.61 13.81
CA ARG A 13 -27.35 12.98 14.76
C ARG A 13 -25.92 12.86 14.25
N LEU A 14 -25.70 12.89 12.94
CA LEU A 14 -24.35 12.86 12.36
C LEU A 14 -23.76 14.27 12.13
N TYR A 15 -24.58 15.32 12.23
CA TYR A 15 -24.16 16.72 12.14
C TYR A 15 -24.21 17.42 13.52
N VAL A 16 -23.66 16.79 14.56
CA VAL A 16 -23.32 17.51 15.79
C VAL A 16 -21.96 18.17 15.58
N PRO A 17 -21.84 19.51 15.58
CA PRO A 17 -20.54 20.15 15.58
C PRO A 17 -19.86 19.81 16.91
N LEU A 18 -18.82 18.99 16.85
CA LEU A 18 -17.89 18.78 17.95
C LEU A 18 -17.24 20.13 18.29
N VAL A 19 -17.84 20.84 19.24
CA VAL A 19 -17.20 21.93 19.98
C VAL A 19 -16.14 21.26 20.87
N LEU A 20 -14.97 21.01 20.29
CA LEU A 20 -13.78 20.60 21.02
C LEU A 20 -13.14 21.87 21.60
N GLY A 21 -13.47 22.13 22.86
CA GLY A 21 -12.67 22.98 23.72
C GLY A 21 -11.35 22.28 24.06
N GLU A 22 -10.26 23.00 23.80
CA GLU A 22 -8.98 22.97 24.53
C GLU A 22 -8.54 21.62 25.12
N LEU A 23 -7.91 20.78 24.29
CA LEU A 23 -6.95 19.77 24.78
C LEU A 23 -5.67 19.84 23.94
N GLU A 24 -4.57 20.14 24.63
CA GLU A 24 -3.21 20.24 24.13
C GLU A 24 -2.70 18.97 23.42
N PRO A 25 -1.66 19.09 22.56
CA PRO A 25 -1.32 18.08 21.57
C PRO A 25 -0.33 17.05 22.14
N ALA A 26 -0.77 15.81 22.27
CA ALA A 26 0.14 14.68 22.48
C ALA A 26 -0.24 13.51 21.58
N GLY A 27 0.62 13.22 20.61
CA GLY A 27 0.66 11.95 19.90
C GLY A 27 -0.18 11.92 18.62
N GLN A 28 0.49 12.16 17.48
CA GLN A 28 0.00 11.83 16.15
C GLN A 28 -0.38 10.36 16.08
N VAL A 29 -1.67 10.11 15.89
CA VAL A 29 -2.19 8.81 15.44
C VAL A 29 -2.67 9.01 14.00
N PRO A 30 -2.02 8.37 13.00
CA PRO A 30 -2.47 8.42 11.62
C PRO A 30 -3.45 7.27 11.41
N TYR A 31 -4.73 7.50 11.62
CA TYR A 31 -5.76 6.65 11.03
C TYR A 31 -6.45 7.48 9.96
N ASP A 32 -6.11 7.21 8.70
CA ASP A 32 -6.83 7.71 7.54
C ASP A 32 -8.27 7.21 7.63
N LEU A 33 -9.21 8.14 7.86
CA LEU A 33 -10.65 7.88 7.92
C LEU A 33 -11.31 7.88 6.53
N GLU A 34 -10.54 8.13 5.47
CA GLU A 34 -10.99 8.07 4.07
C GLU A 34 -11.65 6.73 3.67
N PRO A 35 -11.10 5.56 4.06
CA PRO A 35 -11.73 4.27 3.73
C PRO A 35 -13.11 4.10 4.38
N LEU A 36 -13.33 4.72 5.54
CA LEU A 36 -14.61 4.62 6.26
C LEU A 36 -15.67 5.54 5.66
N ALA A 37 -15.27 6.70 5.14
CA ALA A 37 -16.15 7.61 4.42
C ALA A 37 -16.62 7.00 3.09
N MET A 38 -15.71 6.36 2.36
CA MET A 38 -16.01 5.70 1.08
C MET A 38 -16.97 4.49 1.27
N LEU A 39 -16.78 3.72 2.34
CA LEU A 39 -17.69 2.60 2.69
C LEU A 39 -19.10 3.09 3.07
N LEU A 40 -19.20 4.26 3.69
CA LEU A 40 -20.48 4.87 4.06
C LEU A 40 -21.25 5.38 2.82
N ASP A 41 -20.54 5.93 1.83
CA ASP A 41 -21.14 6.35 0.56
C ASP A 41 -21.62 5.15 -0.26
N GLU A 42 -20.83 4.07 -0.37
CA GLU A 42 -21.27 2.82 -1.02
C GLU A 42 -22.53 2.22 -0.33
N CYS A 43 -22.59 2.27 1.00
CA CYS A 43 -23.76 1.81 1.74
C CYS A 43 -25.01 2.68 1.48
N LEU A 44 -24.84 3.98 1.23
CA LEU A 44 -25.95 4.88 0.90
C LEU A 44 -26.46 4.62 -0.52
N GLU A 45 -25.57 4.43 -1.49
CA GLU A 45 -25.93 4.09 -2.88
C GLU A 45 -26.70 2.75 -2.95
N MET A 46 -26.28 1.74 -2.18
CA MET A 46 -27.00 0.46 -2.10
C MET A 46 -28.42 0.60 -1.54
N VAL A 47 -28.64 1.52 -0.59
CA VAL A 47 -29.97 1.78 -0.03
C VAL A 47 -30.85 2.52 -1.04
N GLU A 48 -30.30 3.49 -1.76
CA GLU A 48 -31.02 4.22 -2.82
C GLU A 48 -31.43 3.30 -3.98
N PHE A 49 -30.53 2.39 -4.39
CA PHE A 49 -30.84 1.38 -5.41
C PHE A 49 -32.00 0.48 -4.97
N ARG A 50 -31.97 -0.03 -3.73
CA ARG A 50 -33.02 -0.92 -3.21
C ARG A 50 -34.37 -0.21 -3.05
N ASP A 51 -34.36 1.08 -2.75
CA ASP A 51 -35.58 1.89 -2.70
C ASP A 51 -36.14 2.16 -4.10
N ALA A 52 -35.28 2.36 -5.10
CA ALA A 52 -35.69 2.50 -6.50
C ALA A 52 -36.29 1.20 -7.07
N GLU A 53 -35.71 0.04 -6.73
CA GLU A 53 -36.23 -1.27 -7.11
C GLU A 53 -37.63 -1.52 -6.51
N ARG A 54 -37.81 -1.23 -5.22
CA ARG A 54 -39.13 -1.32 -4.56
C ARG A 54 -40.16 -0.36 -5.15
N ALA A 55 -39.75 0.84 -5.55
CA ALA A 55 -40.63 1.80 -6.23
C ALA A 55 -41.05 1.29 -7.62
N ALA A 56 -40.15 0.64 -8.35
CA ALA A 56 -40.45 0.02 -9.64
C ALA A 56 -41.41 -1.16 -9.49
N GLU A 57 -41.19 -2.04 -8.51
CA GLU A 57 -42.07 -3.17 -8.18
C GLU A 57 -43.48 -2.67 -7.79
N HIS A 58 -43.58 -1.67 -6.92
CA HIS A 58 -44.85 -1.09 -6.53
C HIS A 58 -45.59 -0.48 -7.74
N LYS A 59 -44.87 0.18 -8.65
CA LYS A 59 -45.45 0.74 -9.87
C LYS A 59 -45.94 -0.34 -10.84
N ALA A 60 -45.23 -1.48 -10.92
CA ALA A 60 -45.66 -2.63 -11.70
C ALA A 60 -46.91 -3.29 -11.10
N LEU A 61 -46.98 -3.42 -9.76
CA LEU A 61 -48.16 -3.93 -9.06
C LEU A 61 -49.38 -3.03 -9.24
N CYS A 62 -49.21 -1.70 -9.19
CA CYS A 62 -50.30 -0.76 -9.48
C CYS A 62 -50.82 -0.92 -10.91
N ARG A 63 -49.93 -1.04 -11.91
CA ARG A 63 -50.33 -1.27 -13.31
C ARG A 63 -51.09 -2.57 -13.49
N ALA A 64 -50.62 -3.66 -12.88
CA ALA A 64 -51.31 -4.94 -12.92
C ALA A 64 -52.70 -4.86 -12.26
N TYR A 65 -52.81 -4.13 -11.14
CA TYR A 65 -54.09 -3.91 -10.46
C TYR A 65 -55.05 -3.05 -11.30
N ASP A 66 -54.56 -2.00 -11.96
CA ASP A 66 -55.35 -1.14 -12.85
C ASP A 66 -55.82 -1.89 -14.11
N GLU A 67 -54.97 -2.74 -14.69
CA GLU A 67 -55.34 -3.62 -15.82
C GLU A 67 -56.39 -4.65 -15.42
N GLN A 68 -56.28 -5.22 -14.21
CA GLN A 68 -57.25 -6.17 -13.67
C GLN A 68 -58.58 -5.48 -13.29
N ALA A 69 -58.53 -4.25 -12.79
CA ALA A 69 -59.70 -3.41 -12.52
C ALA A 69 -60.41 -2.98 -13.83
N ALA A 70 -59.67 -2.80 -14.93
CA ALA A 70 -60.25 -2.48 -16.24
C ALA A 70 -60.95 -3.68 -16.91
N GLN A 71 -60.49 -4.92 -16.65
CA GLN A 71 -61.07 -6.13 -17.25
C GLN A 71 -62.33 -6.62 -16.54
N THR A 72 -62.50 -6.34 -15.24
CA THR A 72 -63.59 -6.87 -14.42
C THR A 72 -65.00 -6.35 -14.77
N PRO A 73 -65.27 -5.06 -15.05
CA PRO A 73 -66.63 -4.59 -15.31
C PRO A 73 -67.17 -5.03 -16.69
N ALA A 74 -66.30 -5.18 -17.70
CA ALA A 74 -66.72 -5.61 -19.05
C ALA A 74 -67.05 -7.11 -19.11
N ALA A 75 -66.27 -7.95 -18.41
CA ALA A 75 -66.53 -9.38 -18.32
C ALA A 75 -67.80 -9.67 -17.50
N LEU A 76 -67.99 -8.98 -16.37
CA LEU A 76 -69.20 -9.11 -15.54
C LEU A 76 -70.46 -8.59 -16.24
N ALA A 77 -70.37 -7.54 -17.06
CA ALA A 77 -71.51 -7.06 -17.85
C ALA A 77 -71.92 -8.08 -18.94
N SER A 78 -70.96 -8.67 -19.64
CA SER A 78 -71.22 -9.72 -20.64
C SER A 78 -71.83 -10.98 -20.02
N GLU A 79 -71.39 -11.40 -18.83
CA GLU A 79 -72.00 -12.53 -18.11
C GLU A 79 -73.41 -12.19 -17.59
N LEU A 80 -73.67 -10.94 -17.18
CA LEU A 80 -75.00 -10.51 -16.75
C LEU A 80 -75.99 -10.47 -17.93
N GLU A 81 -75.56 -9.99 -19.10
CA GLU A 81 -76.39 -9.98 -20.31
C GLU A 81 -76.69 -11.42 -20.79
N HIS A 82 -75.70 -12.32 -20.74
CA HIS A 82 -75.89 -13.71 -21.14
C HIS A 82 -76.81 -14.47 -20.18
N THR A 83 -76.72 -14.20 -18.87
CA THR A 83 -77.62 -14.80 -17.86
C THR A 83 -79.02 -14.20 -17.91
N GLN A 84 -79.18 -12.90 -18.20
CA GLN A 84 -80.49 -12.28 -18.43
C GLN A 84 -81.17 -12.81 -19.69
N PHE A 85 -80.41 -13.02 -20.78
CA PHE A 85 -80.94 -13.63 -22.00
C PHE A 85 -81.41 -15.07 -21.75
N ASN A 86 -80.61 -15.89 -21.06
CA ASN A 86 -81.00 -17.26 -20.72
C ASN A 86 -82.20 -17.33 -19.75
N TYR A 87 -82.34 -16.36 -18.84
CA TYR A 87 -83.49 -16.27 -17.94
C TYR A 87 -84.77 -15.83 -18.68
N ALA A 88 -84.66 -14.91 -19.65
CA ALA A 88 -85.79 -14.50 -20.49
C ALA A 88 -86.27 -15.65 -21.39
N LEU A 89 -85.33 -16.41 -21.98
CA LEU A 89 -85.66 -17.59 -22.79
C LEU A 89 -86.32 -18.69 -21.95
N ALA A 90 -85.88 -18.88 -20.71
CA ALA A 90 -86.50 -19.82 -19.78
C ALA A 90 -87.92 -19.38 -19.35
N LEU A 91 -88.16 -18.07 -19.17
CA LEU A 91 -89.50 -17.54 -18.89
C LEU A 91 -90.45 -17.70 -20.07
N ASP A 92 -90.01 -17.47 -21.31
CA ASP A 92 -90.82 -17.69 -22.51
C ASP A 92 -91.11 -19.18 -22.73
N ALA A 93 -90.16 -20.07 -22.45
CA ALA A 93 -90.39 -21.52 -22.50
C ALA A 93 -91.38 -22.00 -21.44
N VAL A 94 -91.37 -21.40 -20.24
CA VAL A 94 -92.33 -21.70 -19.16
C VAL A 94 -93.71 -21.10 -19.46
N ALA A 95 -93.79 -19.93 -20.11
CA ALA A 95 -95.05 -19.34 -20.56
C ALA A 95 -95.70 -20.14 -21.70
N ALA A 96 -94.90 -20.71 -22.61
CA ALA A 96 -95.38 -21.61 -23.67
C ALA A 96 -95.84 -22.98 -23.15
N LEU A 97 -95.39 -23.39 -21.95
CA LEU A 97 -95.76 -24.64 -21.28
C LEU A 97 -96.87 -24.48 -20.23
N GLN A 98 -97.48 -23.30 -20.08
CA GLN A 98 -98.73 -23.17 -19.35
C GLN A 98 -99.88 -23.59 -20.27
N PRO A 99 -100.48 -24.79 -20.09
CA PRO A 99 -101.72 -25.09 -20.77
C PRO A 99 -102.79 -24.13 -20.26
N ASP A 100 -103.39 -23.39 -21.18
CA ASP A 100 -104.62 -22.62 -20.94
C ASP A 100 -105.67 -23.57 -20.31
N PRO A 101 -106.04 -23.41 -19.03
CA PRO A 101 -106.88 -24.39 -18.35
C PRO A 101 -108.36 -24.39 -18.80
N ASP A 102 -108.74 -23.56 -19.78
CA ASP A 102 -110.14 -23.39 -20.22
C ASP A 102 -110.45 -23.82 -21.69
N ALA A 103 -109.52 -24.47 -22.39
CA ALA A 103 -109.68 -24.76 -23.84
C ALA A 103 -110.05 -26.22 -24.22
N THR A 104 -110.58 -27.05 -23.31
CA THR A 104 -111.16 -28.36 -23.68
C THR A 104 -112.48 -28.66 -22.98
N CYS A 105 -113.54 -27.97 -23.41
CA CYS A 105 -114.92 -28.40 -23.26
C CYS A 105 -115.56 -28.46 -24.65
N VAL A 106 -115.46 -29.62 -25.33
CA VAL A 106 -116.34 -29.94 -26.46
C VAL A 106 -117.29 -31.02 -26.00
N GLU A 107 -118.55 -30.62 -25.88
CA GLU A 107 -119.70 -31.39 -25.41
C GLU A 107 -119.93 -32.64 -26.26
N GLY A 108 -120.21 -33.75 -25.58
CA GLY A 108 -120.68 -34.98 -26.20
C GLY A 108 -122.09 -34.82 -26.77
N ARG A 109 -122.22 -35.06 -28.08
CA ARG A 109 -123.51 -35.40 -28.69
C ARG A 109 -123.33 -36.55 -29.68
N ALA A 110 -123.62 -37.75 -29.19
CA ALA A 110 -123.68 -38.97 -29.99
C ALA A 110 -124.79 -38.85 -31.04
N ALA A 111 -124.39 -38.76 -32.31
CA ALA A 111 -125.25 -38.97 -33.47
C ALA A 111 -124.85 -40.30 -34.14
N PRO A 112 -125.81 -41.15 -34.55
CA PRO A 112 -125.53 -42.52 -34.95
C PRO A 112 -125.06 -42.60 -36.41
N LEU A 113 -124.00 -43.39 -36.62
CA LEU A 113 -123.71 -44.24 -37.77
C LEU A 113 -124.14 -43.74 -39.15
N GLY A 114 -123.15 -43.24 -39.91
CA GLY A 114 -123.21 -43.08 -41.36
C GLY A 114 -121.95 -43.61 -42.03
N SER A 115 -121.89 -44.93 -42.28
CA SER A 115 -120.93 -45.67 -43.12
C SER A 115 -119.42 -45.56 -42.83
N ASP A 116 -118.72 -46.69 -42.71
CA ASP A 116 -117.25 -46.79 -42.63
C ASP A 116 -116.52 -45.97 -43.70
N ALA A 117 -117.15 -45.79 -44.87
CA ALA A 117 -116.65 -44.93 -45.94
C ALA A 117 -116.40 -43.48 -45.51
N ALA A 118 -117.24 -42.89 -44.65
CA ALA A 118 -117.05 -41.51 -44.19
C ALA A 118 -115.90 -41.35 -43.19
N LEU A 119 -115.66 -42.38 -42.36
CA LEU A 119 -114.50 -42.42 -41.46
C LEU A 119 -113.20 -42.63 -42.22
N ASP A 120 -113.22 -43.44 -43.28
CA ASP A 120 -112.06 -43.63 -44.15
C ASP A 120 -111.74 -42.37 -44.96
N THR A 121 -112.75 -41.62 -45.44
CA THR A 121 -112.53 -40.29 -46.04
C THR A 121 -111.93 -39.32 -45.03
N LEU A 122 -112.45 -39.27 -43.81
CA LEU A 122 -111.93 -38.38 -42.76
C LEU A 122 -110.50 -38.75 -42.34
N ARG A 123 -110.16 -40.05 -42.28
CA ARG A 123 -108.79 -40.52 -42.05
C ARG A 123 -107.87 -40.13 -43.19
N ALA A 124 -108.28 -40.31 -44.44
CA ALA A 124 -107.49 -39.90 -45.59
C ALA A 124 -107.27 -38.38 -45.63
N GLU A 125 -108.28 -37.57 -45.28
CA GLU A 125 -108.16 -36.12 -45.14
C GLU A 125 -107.22 -35.74 -43.98
N HIS A 126 -107.30 -36.46 -42.86
CA HIS A 126 -106.41 -36.24 -41.71
C HIS A 126 -104.95 -36.61 -42.02
N ASP A 127 -104.71 -37.74 -42.67
CA ASP A 127 -103.38 -38.17 -43.08
C ASP A 127 -102.80 -37.18 -44.11
N ALA A 128 -103.60 -36.73 -45.08
CA ALA A 128 -103.18 -35.70 -46.04
C ALA A 128 -102.87 -34.36 -45.35
N ALA A 129 -103.64 -33.96 -44.33
CA ALA A 129 -103.36 -32.77 -43.54
C ALA A 129 -102.08 -32.92 -42.70
N LEU A 130 -101.84 -34.09 -42.12
CA LEU A 130 -100.60 -34.39 -41.39
C LEU A 130 -99.38 -34.39 -42.30
N ASP A 131 -99.49 -34.96 -43.49
CA ASP A 131 -98.39 -34.95 -44.46
C ASP A 131 -98.10 -33.54 -44.98
N THR A 132 -99.14 -32.71 -45.16
CA THR A 132 -98.98 -31.28 -45.48
C THR A 132 -98.27 -30.55 -44.34
N LEU A 133 -98.70 -30.76 -43.09
CA LEU A 133 -98.09 -30.14 -41.92
C LEU A 133 -96.64 -30.58 -41.72
N ARG A 134 -96.32 -31.86 -41.95
CA ARG A 134 -94.95 -32.38 -41.92
C ARG A 134 -94.09 -31.73 -43.00
N ALA A 135 -94.60 -31.61 -44.23
CA ALA A 135 -93.87 -30.95 -45.31
C ALA A 135 -93.62 -29.46 -45.01
N GLU A 136 -94.60 -28.76 -44.43
CA GLU A 136 -94.44 -27.38 -43.97
C GLU A 136 -93.43 -27.26 -42.83
N HIS A 137 -93.46 -28.19 -41.86
CA HIS A 137 -92.52 -28.22 -40.75
C HIS A 137 -91.09 -28.51 -41.21
N ASP A 138 -90.89 -29.49 -42.10
CA ASP A 138 -89.60 -29.81 -42.69
C ASP A 138 -89.06 -28.62 -43.49
N ALA A 139 -89.92 -27.94 -44.27
CA ALA A 139 -89.54 -26.73 -44.98
C ALA A 139 -89.14 -25.59 -44.03
N ALA A 140 -89.85 -25.41 -42.92
CA ALA A 140 -89.52 -24.42 -41.89
C ALA A 140 -88.18 -24.74 -41.18
N LEU A 141 -87.91 -26.02 -40.90
CA LEU A 141 -86.64 -26.47 -40.31
C LEU A 141 -85.47 -26.25 -41.27
N GLU A 142 -85.62 -26.54 -42.56
CA GLU A 142 -84.59 -26.27 -43.56
C GLU A 142 -84.33 -24.77 -43.73
N ALA A 143 -85.39 -23.93 -43.71
CA ALA A 143 -85.23 -22.49 -43.72
C ALA A 143 -84.46 -21.99 -42.49
N LEU A 144 -84.82 -22.47 -41.29
CA LEU A 144 -84.14 -22.10 -40.05
C LEU A 144 -82.67 -22.56 -40.03
N ARG A 145 -82.38 -23.76 -40.55
CA ARG A 145 -81.00 -24.26 -40.71
C ARG A 145 -80.20 -23.38 -41.66
N ALA A 146 -80.80 -22.96 -42.77
CA ALA A 146 -80.15 -22.06 -43.73
C ALA A 146 -79.85 -20.69 -43.09
N GLU A 147 -80.80 -20.11 -42.36
CA GLU A 147 -80.59 -18.86 -41.61
C GLU A 147 -79.49 -18.99 -40.55
N HIS A 148 -79.50 -20.08 -39.78
CA HIS A 148 -78.48 -20.34 -38.75
C HIS A 148 -77.09 -20.51 -39.36
N ASN A 149 -76.96 -21.26 -40.47
CA ASN A 149 -75.70 -21.42 -41.17
C ASN A 149 -75.18 -20.08 -41.71
N ALA A 150 -76.06 -19.25 -42.30
CA ALA A 150 -75.68 -17.93 -42.77
C ALA A 150 -75.22 -17.01 -41.61
N ALA A 151 -75.87 -17.08 -40.45
CA ALA A 151 -75.44 -16.35 -39.25
C ALA A 151 -74.08 -16.84 -38.72
N LEU A 152 -73.83 -18.16 -38.73
CA LEU A 152 -72.54 -18.73 -38.35
C LEU A 152 -71.42 -18.31 -39.31
N GLU A 153 -71.66 -18.33 -40.62
CA GLU A 153 -70.68 -17.88 -41.62
C GLU A 153 -70.33 -16.40 -41.44
N LEU A 154 -71.35 -15.56 -41.17
CA LEU A 154 -71.13 -14.14 -40.87
C LEU A 154 -70.29 -13.95 -39.60
N LEU A 155 -70.64 -14.64 -38.52
CA LEU A 155 -69.91 -14.57 -37.25
C LEU A 155 -68.47 -15.06 -37.38
N GLN A 156 -68.24 -16.15 -38.13
CA GLN A 156 -66.90 -16.66 -38.41
C GLN A 156 -66.07 -15.63 -39.19
N LYS A 157 -66.68 -14.96 -40.17
CA LYS A 157 -66.01 -13.89 -40.92
C LYS A 157 -65.66 -12.70 -40.03
N GLU A 158 -66.59 -12.22 -39.21
CA GLU A 158 -66.36 -11.14 -38.26
C GLU A 158 -65.25 -11.49 -37.25
N HIS A 159 -65.24 -12.72 -36.75
CA HIS A 159 -64.21 -13.17 -35.83
C HIS A 159 -62.83 -13.26 -36.51
N ALA A 160 -62.76 -13.76 -37.75
CA ALA A 160 -61.53 -13.79 -38.52
C ALA A 160 -60.98 -12.38 -38.80
N GLU A 161 -61.86 -11.43 -39.15
CA GLU A 161 -61.50 -10.03 -39.34
C GLU A 161 -61.00 -9.38 -38.04
N ALA A 162 -61.67 -9.64 -36.91
CA ALA A 162 -61.25 -9.15 -35.60
C ALA A 162 -59.89 -9.71 -35.16
N LEU A 163 -59.64 -11.01 -35.39
CA LEU A 163 -58.34 -11.63 -35.14
C LEU A 163 -57.23 -11.06 -36.03
N ALA A 164 -57.52 -10.85 -37.32
CA ALA A 164 -56.57 -10.21 -38.25
C ALA A 164 -56.24 -8.76 -37.83
N ALA A 165 -57.23 -7.99 -37.38
CA ALA A 165 -57.02 -6.64 -36.88
C ALA A 165 -56.18 -6.64 -35.58
N ARG A 166 -56.47 -7.56 -34.66
CA ARG A 166 -55.74 -7.68 -33.39
C ARG A 166 -54.29 -8.11 -33.59
N THR A 167 -54.03 -9.06 -34.48
CA THR A 167 -52.67 -9.50 -34.82
C THR A 167 -51.88 -8.38 -35.47
N ALA A 168 -52.45 -7.67 -36.45
CA ALA A 168 -51.81 -6.50 -37.05
C ALA A 168 -51.49 -5.38 -36.03
N ALA A 169 -52.40 -5.11 -35.10
CA ALA A 169 -52.17 -4.14 -34.03
C ALA A 169 -51.06 -4.59 -33.07
N HIS A 170 -51.00 -5.89 -32.74
CA HIS A 170 -49.95 -6.45 -31.91
C HIS A 170 -48.58 -6.37 -32.57
N ASP A 171 -48.48 -6.73 -33.86
CA ASP A 171 -47.24 -6.65 -34.63
C ASP A 171 -46.73 -5.20 -34.75
N ALA A 172 -47.64 -4.23 -34.94
CA ALA A 172 -47.29 -2.81 -34.95
C ALA A 172 -46.76 -2.34 -33.58
N ALA A 173 -47.37 -2.80 -32.48
CA ALA A 173 -46.90 -2.49 -31.13
C ALA A 173 -45.52 -3.09 -30.87
N LEU A 174 -45.29 -4.36 -31.23
CA LEU A 174 -43.98 -5.02 -31.12
C LEU A 174 -42.90 -4.32 -31.96
N HIS A 175 -43.25 -3.89 -33.18
CA HIS A 175 -42.32 -3.14 -34.01
C HIS A 175 -41.93 -1.82 -33.35
N THR A 176 -42.91 -1.08 -32.83
CA THR A 176 -42.69 0.20 -32.14
C THR A 176 -41.78 0.01 -30.93
N THR A 177 -42.08 -0.94 -30.03
CA THR A 177 -41.25 -1.20 -28.85
C THR A 177 -39.84 -1.63 -29.23
N HIS A 178 -39.67 -2.46 -30.27
CA HIS A 178 -38.36 -2.85 -30.76
C HIS A 178 -37.56 -1.64 -31.28
N THR A 179 -38.19 -0.73 -32.03
CA THR A 179 -37.52 0.49 -32.51
C THR A 179 -37.13 1.44 -31.37
N GLU A 180 -37.99 1.59 -30.36
CA GLU A 180 -37.70 2.40 -29.17
C GLU A 180 -36.55 1.81 -28.35
N HIS A 181 -36.55 0.49 -28.14
CA HIS A 181 -35.46 -0.21 -27.46
C HIS A 181 -34.14 -0.09 -28.21
N ALA A 182 -34.14 -0.25 -29.54
CA ALA A 182 -32.95 -0.08 -30.36
C ALA A 182 -32.40 1.35 -30.27
N ALA A 183 -33.28 2.36 -30.31
CA ALA A 183 -32.88 3.77 -30.15
C ALA A 183 -32.32 4.06 -28.75
N ALA A 184 -32.94 3.52 -27.71
CA ALA A 184 -32.47 3.67 -26.33
C ALA A 184 -31.09 3.02 -26.13
N LEU A 185 -30.87 1.82 -26.68
CA LEU A 185 -29.59 1.14 -26.61
C LEU A 185 -28.50 1.92 -27.36
N ALA A 186 -28.80 2.44 -28.55
CA ALA A 186 -27.87 3.27 -29.31
C ALA A 186 -27.50 4.55 -28.54
N ALA A 187 -28.47 5.22 -27.92
CA ALA A 187 -28.22 6.39 -27.08
C ALA A 187 -27.35 6.06 -25.85
N GLN A 188 -27.58 4.92 -25.21
CA GLN A 188 -26.78 4.46 -24.07
C GLN A 188 -25.33 4.14 -24.50
N MET A 189 -25.15 3.47 -25.64
CA MET A 189 -23.81 3.18 -26.18
C MET A 189 -23.06 4.48 -26.52
N GLN A 190 -23.73 5.47 -27.10
CA GLN A 190 -23.13 6.78 -27.37
C GLN A 190 -22.72 7.47 -26.06
N ALA A 191 -23.61 7.52 -25.06
CA ALA A 191 -23.31 8.11 -23.77
C ALA A 191 -22.12 7.44 -23.06
N HIS A 192 -22.01 6.11 -23.13
CA HIS A 192 -20.85 5.39 -22.60
C HIS A 192 -19.57 5.71 -23.37
N THR A 193 -19.65 5.87 -24.69
CA THR A 193 -18.49 6.24 -25.52
C THR A 193 -18.00 7.65 -25.18
N ASP A 194 -18.92 8.61 -25.07
CA ASP A 194 -18.62 10.00 -24.69
C ASP A 194 -18.02 10.06 -23.27
N ALA A 195 -18.55 9.27 -22.32
CA ALA A 195 -18.02 9.18 -20.97
C ALA A 195 -16.60 8.58 -20.93
N LEU A 196 -16.33 7.55 -21.71
CA LEU A 196 -14.99 6.96 -21.83
C LEU A 196 -13.98 7.92 -22.47
N GLU A 197 -14.41 8.71 -23.47
CA GLU A 197 -13.57 9.75 -24.05
C GLU A 197 -13.28 10.88 -23.05
N ALA A 198 -14.28 11.32 -22.29
CA ALA A 198 -14.09 12.31 -21.23
C ALA A 198 -13.10 11.83 -20.16
N GLU A 199 -13.25 10.60 -19.66
CA GLU A 199 -12.32 10.00 -18.69
C GLU A 199 -10.89 9.88 -19.25
N ARG A 200 -10.74 9.46 -20.51
CA ARG A 200 -9.42 9.41 -21.17
C ARG A 200 -8.77 10.79 -21.24
N THR A 201 -9.53 11.82 -21.61
CA THR A 201 -9.00 13.19 -21.64
C THR A 201 -8.62 13.70 -20.26
N ALA A 202 -9.42 13.42 -19.23
CA ALA A 202 -9.12 13.79 -17.85
C ALA A 202 -7.87 13.09 -17.33
N HIS A 203 -7.72 11.79 -17.62
CA HIS A 203 -6.53 11.02 -17.26
C HIS A 203 -5.26 11.54 -17.97
N ASP A 204 -5.34 11.83 -19.26
CA ASP A 204 -4.20 12.41 -20.01
C ASP A 204 -3.77 13.77 -19.45
N ASP A 205 -4.73 14.62 -19.07
CA ASP A 205 -4.45 15.91 -18.44
C ASP A 205 -3.85 15.74 -17.04
N ALA A 206 -4.34 14.78 -16.25
CA ALA A 206 -3.75 14.44 -14.97
C ALA A 206 -2.29 13.96 -15.12
N GLN A 207 -2.00 13.11 -16.11
CA GLN A 207 -0.63 12.66 -16.40
C GLN A 207 0.29 13.82 -16.82
N ARG A 208 -0.18 14.73 -17.68
CA ARG A 208 0.59 15.92 -18.09
C ARG A 208 0.88 16.83 -16.90
N ASN A 209 -0.09 17.06 -16.03
CA ASN A 209 0.08 17.87 -14.83
C ASN A 209 1.06 17.23 -13.85
N ALA A 210 0.98 15.91 -13.65
CA ALA A 210 1.91 15.17 -12.81
C ALA A 210 3.35 15.24 -13.37
N ALA A 211 3.52 15.06 -14.68
CA ALA A 211 4.82 15.20 -15.33
C ALA A 211 5.40 16.62 -15.18
N HIS A 212 4.57 17.65 -15.36
CA HIS A 212 4.99 19.04 -15.19
C HIS A 212 5.38 19.37 -13.73
N ALA A 213 4.63 18.87 -12.76
CA ALA A 213 4.95 19.02 -11.34
C ALA A 213 6.27 18.32 -10.98
N HIS A 214 6.48 17.11 -11.50
CA HIS A 214 7.73 16.38 -11.32
C HIS A 214 8.94 17.11 -11.92
N ASP A 215 8.84 17.61 -13.15
CA ASP A 215 9.91 18.40 -13.79
C ASP A 215 10.24 19.68 -13.00
N THR A 216 9.22 20.33 -12.45
CA THR A 216 9.39 21.52 -11.60
C THR A 216 10.10 21.19 -10.30
N ALA A 217 9.73 20.07 -9.66
CA ALA A 217 10.40 19.57 -8.45
C ALA A 217 11.88 19.21 -8.72
N LEU A 218 12.17 18.53 -9.83
CA LEU A 218 13.54 18.20 -10.24
C LEU A 218 14.39 19.46 -10.46
N ARG A 219 13.86 20.47 -11.15
CA ARG A 219 14.58 21.74 -11.35
C ARG A 219 14.86 22.45 -10.03
N THR A 220 13.89 22.47 -9.13
CA THR A 220 14.05 23.10 -7.80
C THR A 220 15.16 22.39 -7.01
N LEU A 221 15.16 21.06 -7.01
CA LEU A 221 16.20 20.26 -6.35
C LEU A 221 17.59 20.48 -6.98
N GLN A 222 17.67 20.59 -8.31
CA GLN A 222 18.91 20.91 -9.01
C GLN A 222 19.44 22.30 -8.65
N ASP A 223 18.57 23.30 -8.57
CA ASP A 223 18.95 24.67 -8.16
C ASP A 223 19.43 24.70 -6.69
N GLU A 224 18.74 24.00 -5.79
CA GLU A 224 19.14 23.87 -4.39
C GLU A 224 20.50 23.16 -4.26
N HIS A 225 20.69 22.06 -4.97
CA HIS A 225 21.97 21.35 -4.99
C HIS A 225 23.09 22.25 -5.52
N THR A 226 22.86 22.97 -6.61
CA THR A 226 23.84 23.90 -7.19
C THR A 226 24.23 24.97 -6.17
N ARG A 227 23.25 25.63 -5.53
CA ARG A 227 23.50 26.61 -4.46
C ARG A 227 24.27 26.02 -3.28
N ALA A 228 23.93 24.80 -2.86
CA ALA A 228 24.62 24.13 -1.76
C ALA A 228 26.08 23.83 -2.13
N THR A 229 26.35 23.39 -3.36
CA THR A 229 27.72 23.16 -3.84
C THR A 229 28.51 24.47 -3.93
N GLU A 230 27.92 25.54 -4.46
CA GLU A 230 28.55 26.86 -4.53
C GLU A 230 28.89 27.39 -3.14
N ALA A 231 27.95 27.31 -2.18
CA ALA A 231 28.18 27.73 -0.80
C ALA A 231 29.32 26.94 -0.12
N LEU A 232 29.36 25.62 -0.31
CA LEU A 232 30.43 24.78 0.23
C LEU A 232 31.79 25.12 -0.41
N THR A 233 31.82 25.36 -1.73
CA THR A 233 33.06 25.77 -2.39
C THR A 233 33.56 27.12 -1.88
N ALA A 234 32.66 28.09 -1.66
CA ALA A 234 32.99 29.39 -1.09
C ALA A 234 33.56 29.25 0.34
N GLN A 235 32.92 28.42 1.17
CA GLN A 235 33.41 28.13 2.52
C GLN A 235 34.83 27.53 2.48
N HIS A 236 35.07 26.53 1.63
CA HIS A 236 36.40 25.92 1.50
C HIS A 236 37.44 26.93 1.00
N THR A 237 37.08 27.83 0.08
CA THR A 237 38.01 28.87 -0.37
C THR A 237 38.38 29.85 0.75
N ASP A 238 37.40 30.24 1.57
CA ASP A 238 37.62 31.12 2.72
C ASP A 238 38.48 30.44 3.79
N GLU A 239 38.21 29.17 4.11
CA GLU A 239 39.01 28.37 5.04
C GLU A 239 40.46 28.21 4.56
N LEU A 240 40.67 27.92 3.28
CA LEU A 240 42.02 27.84 2.71
C LEU A 240 42.73 29.20 2.74
N GLN A 241 42.03 30.30 2.52
CA GLN A 241 42.61 31.64 2.61
C GLN A 241 42.98 31.99 4.05
N ALA A 242 42.11 31.68 5.02
CA ALA A 242 42.39 31.87 6.44
C ALA A 242 43.59 31.01 6.92
N LEU A 243 43.71 29.77 6.43
CA LEU A 243 44.85 28.92 6.74
C LEU A 243 46.15 29.49 6.15
N ARG A 244 46.10 30.00 4.91
CA ARG A 244 47.25 30.65 4.27
C ARG A 244 47.71 31.90 5.01
N THR A 245 46.78 32.75 5.45
CA THR A 245 47.13 33.96 6.22
C THR A 245 47.69 33.60 7.60
N ALA A 246 47.11 32.61 8.29
CA ALA A 246 47.63 32.11 9.56
C ALA A 246 49.04 31.53 9.39
N HIS A 247 49.28 30.75 8.33
CA HIS A 247 50.59 30.18 8.05
C HIS A 247 51.63 31.27 7.72
N ALA A 248 51.27 32.28 6.92
CA ALA A 248 52.14 33.41 6.63
C ALA A 248 52.52 34.18 7.91
N ALA A 249 51.54 34.44 8.79
CA ALA A 249 51.80 35.08 10.08
C ALA A 249 52.75 34.24 10.96
N ALA A 250 52.55 32.93 11.02
CA ALA A 250 53.43 32.02 11.78
C ALA A 250 54.88 32.04 11.23
N LEU A 251 55.05 32.07 9.91
CA LEU A 251 56.37 32.20 9.30
C LEU A 251 57.05 33.53 9.62
N ASP A 252 56.28 34.63 9.63
CA ASP A 252 56.82 35.95 9.98
C ASP A 252 57.19 36.03 11.46
N THR A 253 56.41 35.42 12.36
CA THR A 253 56.79 35.26 13.77
C THR A 253 58.09 34.47 13.90
N GLN A 254 58.23 33.32 13.24
CA GLN A 254 59.47 32.54 13.28
C GLN A 254 60.68 33.32 12.73
N ARG A 255 60.50 34.08 11.65
CA ARG A 255 61.55 34.95 11.10
C ARG A 255 61.95 36.04 12.09
N ALA A 256 60.99 36.66 12.76
CA ALA A 256 61.25 37.67 13.79
C ALA A 256 62.01 37.07 14.99
N GLU A 257 61.61 35.89 15.47
CA GLU A 257 62.31 35.15 16.53
C GLU A 257 63.73 34.77 16.12
N HIS A 258 63.94 34.30 14.88
CA HIS A 258 65.27 34.01 14.36
C HIS A 258 66.14 35.27 14.25
N ALA A 259 65.57 36.38 13.77
CA ALA A 259 66.28 37.66 13.71
C ALA A 259 66.67 38.15 15.11
N ALA A 260 65.77 38.06 16.09
CA ALA A 260 66.04 38.42 17.48
C ALA A 260 67.13 37.53 18.09
N ARG A 261 67.09 36.21 17.85
CA ARG A 261 68.15 35.28 18.28
C ARG A 261 69.51 35.63 17.67
N THR A 262 69.53 35.99 16.38
CA THR A 262 70.76 36.39 15.69
C THR A 262 71.32 37.68 16.28
N GLN A 263 70.48 38.69 16.51
CA GLN A 263 70.89 39.93 17.17
C GLN A 263 71.41 39.71 18.59
N ALA A 264 70.73 38.87 19.38
CA ALA A 264 71.19 38.51 20.72
C ALA A 264 72.59 37.89 20.68
N TRP A 265 72.81 36.93 19.76
CA TRP A 265 74.12 36.30 19.56
C TRP A 265 75.18 37.31 19.11
N ASP A 266 74.87 38.23 18.20
CA ASP A 266 75.79 39.28 17.78
C ASP A 266 76.15 40.23 18.93
N THR A 267 75.18 40.59 19.78
CA THR A 267 75.44 41.42 20.97
C THR A 267 76.27 40.69 22.01
N GLU A 268 76.01 39.41 22.26
CA GLU A 268 76.80 38.57 23.17
C GLU A 268 78.23 38.44 22.65
N ARG A 269 78.41 38.19 21.35
CA ARG A 269 79.71 38.14 20.70
C ARG A 269 80.45 39.49 20.81
N ALA A 270 79.77 40.61 20.61
CA ALA A 270 80.36 41.94 20.76
C ALA A 270 80.79 42.20 22.21
N GLN A 271 79.98 41.83 23.20
CA GLN A 271 80.34 41.90 24.62
C GLN A 271 81.56 41.03 24.94
N TRP A 272 81.62 39.82 24.37
CA TRP A 272 82.76 38.93 24.51
C TRP A 272 84.04 39.53 23.94
N VAL A 273 83.97 40.14 22.75
CA VAL A 273 85.11 40.85 22.13
C VAL A 273 85.56 42.02 23.00
N GLN A 274 84.64 42.85 23.48
CA GLN A 274 84.96 43.96 24.39
C GLN A 274 85.60 43.48 25.70
N ALA A 275 85.09 42.40 26.29
CA ALA A 275 85.66 41.80 27.49
C ALA A 275 87.08 41.25 27.21
N ALA A 276 87.29 40.62 26.05
CA ALA A 276 88.60 40.13 25.64
C ALA A 276 89.60 41.28 25.41
N GLU A 277 89.17 42.37 24.76
CA GLU A 277 89.96 43.58 24.57
C GLU A 277 90.29 44.24 25.92
N ALA A 278 89.32 44.40 26.81
CA ALA A 278 89.53 44.95 28.15
C ALA A 278 90.50 44.08 28.96
N ALA A 279 90.36 42.75 28.91
CA ALA A 279 91.31 41.82 29.53
C ALA A 279 92.71 41.90 28.90
N SER A 280 92.82 42.16 27.59
CA SER A 280 94.11 42.39 26.93
C SER A 280 94.75 43.72 27.35
N ALA A 281 93.96 44.79 27.47
CA ALA A 281 94.40 46.10 27.93
C ALA A 281 94.83 46.05 29.40
N GLN A 282 94.08 45.32 30.24
CA GLN A 282 94.42 45.06 31.63
C GLN A 282 95.74 44.28 31.71
N ARG A 283 95.88 43.19 30.94
CA ARG A 283 97.16 42.45 30.85
C ARG A 283 98.32 43.35 30.41
N ALA A 284 98.11 44.28 29.49
CA ALA A 284 99.14 45.25 29.08
C ALA A 284 99.43 46.32 30.15
N ALA A 285 98.43 46.73 30.93
CA ALA A 285 98.60 47.62 32.08
C ALA A 285 99.37 46.93 33.21
N ASP A 286 99.02 45.68 33.50
CA ASP A 286 99.71 44.84 34.46
C ASP A 286 101.14 44.56 34.00
N ALA A 287 101.39 44.29 32.71
CA ALA A 287 102.73 44.17 32.15
C ALA A 287 103.56 45.46 32.33
N ARG A 288 102.99 46.64 32.06
CA ARG A 288 103.65 47.94 32.33
C ARG A 288 103.89 48.18 33.81
N ARG A 289 102.97 47.74 34.67
CA ARG A 289 103.11 47.83 36.14
C ARG A 289 104.21 46.89 36.63
N ILE A 290 104.31 45.69 36.07
CA ILE A 290 105.41 44.74 36.29
C ILE A 290 106.72 45.35 35.80
N GLU A 291 106.75 46.00 34.63
CA GLU A 291 107.96 46.63 34.08
C GLU A 291 108.39 47.86 34.91
N SER A 292 107.44 48.67 35.37
CA SER A 292 107.68 49.76 36.34
C SER A 292 108.17 49.22 37.67
N LEU A 293 107.53 48.17 38.21
CA LEU A 293 107.98 47.50 39.43
C LEU A 293 109.37 46.91 39.24
N ALA A 294 109.67 46.29 38.10
CA ALA A 294 110.99 45.79 37.75
C ALA A 294 112.00 46.94 37.68
N ALA A 295 111.65 48.09 37.08
CA ALA A 295 112.51 49.27 37.07
C ALA A 295 112.72 49.87 38.47
N THR A 296 111.71 49.85 39.35
CA THR A 296 111.86 50.24 40.76
C THR A 296 112.69 49.24 41.54
N VAL A 297 112.55 47.94 41.26
CA VAL A 297 113.38 46.87 41.83
C VAL A 297 114.81 47.01 41.33
N ASP A 298 115.05 47.38 40.07
CA ASP A 298 116.39 47.65 39.52
C ASP A 298 116.98 48.95 40.07
N ALA A 299 116.16 49.97 40.36
CA ALA A 299 116.59 51.18 41.04
C ALA A 299 116.90 50.93 42.52
N LEU A 300 116.08 50.10 43.20
CA LEU A 300 116.33 49.58 44.53
C LEU A 300 117.56 48.66 44.52
N ALA A 301 117.76 47.82 43.50
CA ALA A 301 118.92 46.97 43.35
C ALA A 301 120.18 47.79 43.07
N ARG A 302 120.08 48.92 42.36
CA ARG A 302 121.18 49.88 42.20
C ARG A 302 121.47 50.68 43.48
N SER A 303 120.44 51.04 44.24
CA SER A 303 120.55 51.65 45.58
C SER A 303 121.13 50.66 46.59
N VAL A 304 120.74 49.38 46.50
CA VAL A 304 121.27 48.26 47.26
C VAL A 304 122.69 47.95 46.80
N GLN A 305 123.04 48.00 45.52
CA GLN A 305 124.42 47.89 45.03
C GLN A 305 125.30 49.06 45.49
N GLN A 306 124.76 50.28 45.56
CA GLN A 306 125.43 51.43 46.17
C GLN A 306 125.59 51.27 47.69
N SER A 307 124.66 50.56 48.34
CA SER A 307 124.74 50.17 49.74
C SER A 307 125.62 48.93 49.98
N ASP A 308 125.79 48.07 48.97
CA ASP A 308 126.62 46.86 48.99
C ASP A 308 128.09 47.20 48.77
N VAL A 309 128.42 48.29 48.06
CA VAL A 309 129.77 48.87 48.09
C VAL A 309 130.16 49.33 49.51
N LEU A 310 129.18 49.60 50.39
CA LEU A 310 129.41 49.94 51.80
C LEU A 310 129.18 48.77 52.78
N LEU A 311 128.61 47.65 52.33
CA LEU A 311 128.28 46.48 53.17
C LEU A 311 128.86 45.15 52.66
N ALA A 312 129.78 45.20 51.68
CA ALA A 312 130.58 44.09 51.17
C ALA A 312 131.44 43.36 52.22
N SER A 313 131.36 43.72 53.51
CA SER A 313 132.03 42.99 54.60
C SER A 313 131.09 42.25 55.55
N VAL A 314 129.77 42.26 55.36
CA VAL A 314 128.84 41.59 56.31
C VAL A 314 127.81 40.67 55.67
N ARG A 315 127.54 40.75 54.35
CA ARG A 315 126.51 39.92 53.70
C ARG A 315 126.99 38.63 53.03
N GLU A 316 128.28 38.33 53.07
CA GLU A 316 128.83 37.00 52.78
C GLU A 316 128.46 35.95 53.88
N ARG A 317 127.61 36.32 54.84
CA ARG A 317 127.26 35.51 56.01
C ARG A 317 125.76 35.22 56.19
N VAL A 318 124.87 35.65 55.28
CA VAL A 318 123.42 35.38 55.45
C VAL A 318 122.73 34.75 54.22
N ASP A 319 123.35 34.75 53.03
CA ASP A 319 122.78 34.11 51.82
C ASP A 319 122.89 32.57 51.79
N ALA A 320 123.13 31.93 52.93
CA ALA A 320 123.11 30.46 53.07
C ALA A 320 121.90 29.94 53.86
N HIS A 321 120.83 30.74 53.98
CA HIS A 321 119.54 30.28 54.48
C HIS A 321 118.35 30.73 53.60
N GLU A 322 118.68 31.19 52.38
CA GLU A 322 117.74 31.54 51.32
C GLU A 322 117.33 30.32 50.50
N ALA A 323 116.22 30.51 49.78
CA ALA A 323 116.01 30.00 48.43
C ALA A 323 115.45 28.59 48.23
N TRP A 324 115.31 27.71 49.24
CA TRP A 324 114.69 26.39 49.01
C TRP A 324 113.16 26.35 49.24
N ASP A 325 112.64 26.93 50.34
CA ASP A 325 111.22 26.76 50.70
C ASP A 325 110.24 27.68 49.93
N ALA A 326 110.66 28.86 49.48
CA ALA A 326 109.77 29.81 48.82
C ALA A 326 109.52 29.51 47.33
N GLN A 327 110.38 28.71 46.70
CA GLN A 327 110.27 28.33 45.29
C GLN A 327 109.42 27.07 45.09
N HIS A 328 109.29 26.22 46.13
CA HIS A 328 108.48 25.00 46.08
C HIS A 328 106.98 25.27 46.26
N THR A 329 106.58 26.27 47.06
CA THR A 329 105.16 26.63 47.27
C THR A 329 104.55 27.33 46.04
N ARG A 330 105.32 28.19 45.36
CA ARG A 330 104.86 28.90 44.14
C ARG A 330 104.75 27.99 42.93
N ALA A 331 105.53 26.91 42.85
CA ALA A 331 105.41 25.89 41.80
C ALA A 331 104.21 24.94 42.04
N TYR A 332 103.85 24.68 43.31
CA TYR A 332 102.66 23.89 43.66
C TYR A 332 101.35 24.68 43.44
N GLU A 333 101.30 25.97 43.82
CA GLU A 333 100.10 26.82 43.62
C GLU A 333 99.81 27.07 42.13
N ALA A 334 100.84 27.24 41.30
CA ALA A 334 100.68 27.39 39.84
C ALA A 334 100.23 26.10 39.14
N LEU A 335 100.58 24.92 39.68
CA LEU A 335 100.05 23.63 39.21
C LEU A 335 98.61 23.41 39.69
N VAL A 336 98.25 23.86 40.89
CA VAL A 336 96.87 23.79 41.41
C VAL A 336 95.92 24.72 40.64
N GLU A 337 96.35 25.94 40.28
CA GLU A 337 95.54 26.81 39.41
C GLU A 337 95.41 26.27 37.99
N ARG A 338 96.46 25.65 37.42
CA ARG A 338 96.36 24.96 36.13
C ARG A 338 95.43 23.74 36.19
N LEU A 339 95.50 22.95 37.27
CA LEU A 339 94.60 21.81 37.45
C LEU A 339 93.15 22.27 37.67
N ALA A 340 92.92 23.37 38.39
CA ALA A 340 91.59 23.93 38.60
C ALA A 340 90.99 24.55 37.33
N THR A 341 91.81 25.17 36.48
CA THR A 341 91.35 25.69 35.18
C THR A 341 91.12 24.58 34.16
N GLU A 342 91.93 23.52 34.16
CA GLU A 342 91.64 22.33 33.34
C GLU A 342 90.43 21.55 33.87
N GLN A 343 90.23 21.44 35.19
CA GLN A 343 89.01 20.86 35.77
C GLN A 343 87.76 21.68 35.42
N ALA A 344 87.82 23.01 35.49
CA ALA A 344 86.71 23.86 35.07
C ALA A 344 86.44 23.74 33.55
N GLN A 345 87.46 23.52 32.73
CA GLN A 345 87.29 23.26 31.29
C GLN A 345 86.72 21.89 31.00
N VAL A 346 87.11 20.85 31.75
CA VAL A 346 86.53 19.51 31.67
C VAL A 346 85.08 19.52 32.15
N GLU A 347 84.77 20.19 33.26
CA GLU A 347 83.40 20.35 33.74
C GLU A 347 82.53 21.16 32.76
N ALA A 348 83.07 22.21 32.14
CA ALA A 348 82.37 22.95 31.09
C ALA A 348 82.15 22.09 29.83
N HIS A 349 83.13 21.27 29.46
CA HIS A 349 83.02 20.35 28.32
C HIS A 349 82.03 19.21 28.61
N ASP A 350 82.02 18.68 29.83
CA ASP A 350 81.08 17.64 30.28
C ASP A 350 79.67 18.21 30.44
N ALA A 351 79.52 19.46 30.89
CA ALA A 351 78.24 20.18 30.89
C ALA A 351 77.72 20.44 29.47
N ALA A 352 78.60 20.85 28.54
CA ALA A 352 78.24 21.02 27.14
C ALA A 352 77.86 19.69 26.47
N ARG A 353 78.57 18.61 26.82
CA ARG A 353 78.28 17.26 26.33
C ARG A 353 76.97 16.72 26.89
N ALA A 354 76.68 16.96 28.17
CA ALA A 354 75.41 16.62 28.79
C ALA A 354 74.25 17.42 28.18
N ALA A 355 74.43 18.71 27.90
CA ALA A 355 73.43 19.52 27.21
C ALA A 355 73.17 19.04 25.78
N ALA A 356 74.22 18.68 25.04
CA ALA A 356 74.11 18.12 23.69
C ALA A 356 73.46 16.73 23.68
N GLU A 357 73.74 15.88 24.67
CA GLU A 357 73.05 14.59 24.87
C GLU A 357 71.57 14.81 25.21
N GLN A 358 71.25 15.79 26.04
CA GLN A 358 69.87 16.13 26.40
C GLN A 358 69.08 16.68 25.19
N GLU A 359 69.71 17.48 24.32
CA GLU A 359 69.10 17.90 23.05
C GLU A 359 68.93 16.72 22.08
N ARG A 360 69.89 15.77 22.04
CA ARG A 360 69.78 14.57 21.22
C ARG A 360 68.64 13.67 21.68
N ASP A 361 68.49 13.49 22.99
CA ASP A 361 67.43 12.69 23.59
C ASP A 361 66.07 13.36 23.41
N ALA A 362 65.99 14.69 23.53
CA ALA A 362 64.78 15.44 23.21
C ALA A 362 64.40 15.33 21.72
N ALA A 363 65.39 15.38 20.82
CA ALA A 363 65.17 15.18 19.39
C ALA A 363 64.74 13.73 19.07
N HIS A 364 65.31 12.73 19.75
CA HIS A 364 64.93 11.33 19.59
C HIS A 364 63.52 11.08 20.10
N ALA A 365 63.15 11.62 21.27
CA ALA A 365 61.79 11.55 21.81
C ALA A 365 60.78 12.25 20.90
N ALA A 366 61.14 13.40 20.30
CA ALA A 366 60.30 14.08 19.33
C ALA A 366 60.14 13.30 18.02
N ALA A 367 61.19 12.60 17.57
CA ALA A 367 61.12 11.71 16.42
C ALA A 367 60.24 10.48 16.70
N GLU A 368 60.37 9.87 17.87
CA GLU A 368 59.54 8.75 18.32
C GLU A 368 58.07 9.16 18.41
N ALA A 369 57.77 10.33 18.98
CA ALA A 369 56.41 10.87 19.02
C ALA A 369 55.81 11.08 17.61
N LYS A 370 56.62 11.55 16.64
CA LYS A 370 56.19 11.67 15.24
C LYS A 370 55.92 10.32 14.58
N THR A 371 56.76 9.31 14.84
CA THR A 371 56.55 7.95 14.32
C THR A 371 55.33 7.28 14.95
N ALA A 372 55.05 7.51 16.24
CA ALA A 372 53.85 7.02 16.90
C ALA A 372 52.58 7.65 16.30
N HIS A 373 52.59 8.95 16.04
CA HIS A 373 51.49 9.62 15.34
C HIS A 373 51.29 9.14 13.90
N ALA A 374 52.38 8.88 13.17
CA ALA A 374 52.30 8.32 11.82
C ALA A 374 51.64 6.93 11.84
N HIS A 375 52.05 6.05 12.75
CA HIS A 375 51.43 4.73 12.90
C HIS A 375 49.97 4.78 13.35
N GLU A 376 49.59 5.76 14.16
CA GLU A 376 48.18 5.96 14.53
C GLU A 376 47.34 6.44 13.34
N ALA A 377 47.89 7.33 12.51
CA ALA A 377 47.25 7.76 11.26
C ALA A 377 47.09 6.60 10.27
N GLU A 378 48.10 5.73 10.14
CA GLU A 378 48.05 4.52 9.31
C GLU A 378 46.96 3.55 9.80
N ARG A 379 46.83 3.33 11.12
CA ARG A 379 45.76 2.50 11.68
C ARG A 379 44.38 3.06 11.37
N ARG A 380 44.19 4.38 11.51
CA ARG A 380 42.91 5.05 11.19
C ARG A 380 42.58 4.97 9.70
N LEU A 381 43.58 5.06 8.83
CA LEU A 381 43.41 4.86 7.38
C LEU A 381 43.00 3.42 7.06
N ALA A 382 43.61 2.43 7.71
CA ALA A 382 43.23 1.02 7.54
C ALA A 382 41.82 0.70 8.07
N GLU A 383 41.39 1.35 9.15
CA GLU A 383 40.02 1.26 9.66
C GLU A 383 39.01 1.87 8.67
N LEU A 384 39.28 3.06 8.15
CA LEU A 384 38.43 3.69 7.13
C LEU A 384 38.36 2.85 5.84
N GLN A 385 39.47 2.21 5.43
CA GLN A 385 39.46 1.30 4.29
C GLN A 385 38.54 0.11 4.52
N ARG A 386 38.57 -0.51 5.70
CA ARG A 386 37.63 -1.60 6.04
C ARG A 386 36.17 -1.14 6.05
N ASP A 387 35.88 0.04 6.57
CA ASP A 387 34.51 0.57 6.58
C ASP A 387 34.00 0.85 5.15
N VAL A 388 34.88 1.31 4.25
CA VAL A 388 34.56 1.47 2.82
C VAL A 388 34.33 0.14 2.13
N GLU A 389 35.11 -0.89 2.47
CA GLU A 389 34.92 -2.25 1.94
C GLU A 389 33.60 -2.86 2.44
N GLN A 390 33.28 -2.73 3.74
CA GLN A 390 32.01 -3.19 4.30
C GLN A 390 30.80 -2.49 3.69
N THR A 391 30.89 -1.18 3.45
CA THR A 391 29.78 -0.45 2.78
C THR A 391 29.61 -0.86 1.33
N ARG A 392 30.69 -1.21 0.61
CA ARG A 392 30.61 -1.79 -0.74
C ARG A 392 29.98 -3.18 -0.75
N GLU A 393 30.32 -4.03 0.21
CA GLU A 393 29.69 -5.36 0.37
C GLU A 393 28.19 -5.23 0.63
N VAL A 394 27.78 -4.36 1.57
CA VAL A 394 26.36 -4.10 1.83
C VAL A 394 25.65 -3.54 0.60
N GLN A 395 26.29 -2.67 -0.17
CA GLN A 395 25.72 -2.17 -1.43
C GLN A 395 25.55 -3.28 -2.49
N ALA A 396 26.51 -4.20 -2.59
CA ALA A 396 26.41 -5.34 -3.49
C ALA A 396 25.28 -6.29 -3.08
N ASP A 397 25.10 -6.53 -1.78
CA ASP A 397 24.00 -7.35 -1.25
C ASP A 397 22.63 -6.70 -1.51
N VAL A 398 22.51 -5.38 -1.33
CA VAL A 398 21.28 -4.63 -1.66
C VAL A 398 20.97 -4.74 -3.15
N ALA A 399 21.97 -4.58 -4.03
CA ALA A 399 21.77 -4.72 -5.47
C ALA A 399 21.36 -6.16 -5.87
N ALA A 400 21.92 -7.18 -5.22
CA ALA A 400 21.54 -8.57 -5.44
C ALA A 400 20.11 -8.86 -4.97
N LEU A 401 19.67 -8.29 -3.85
CA LEU A 401 18.29 -8.39 -3.37
C LEU A 401 17.30 -7.69 -4.31
N GLN A 402 17.64 -6.50 -4.80
CA GLN A 402 16.82 -5.77 -5.78
C GLN A 402 16.65 -6.56 -7.09
N ALA A 403 17.72 -7.20 -7.58
CA ALA A 403 17.63 -8.05 -8.77
C ALA A 403 16.72 -9.28 -8.56
N ARG A 404 16.73 -9.88 -7.36
CA ARG A 404 15.84 -11.00 -7.01
C ARG A 404 14.38 -10.55 -6.90
N ALA A 405 14.12 -9.39 -6.30
CA ALA A 405 12.78 -8.81 -6.21
C ALA A 405 12.21 -8.53 -7.61
N ALA A 406 12.99 -7.89 -8.50
CA ALA A 406 12.57 -7.63 -9.88
C ALA A 406 12.26 -8.92 -10.66
N HIS A 407 13.03 -9.98 -10.44
CA HIS A 407 12.75 -11.30 -11.05
C HIS A 407 11.44 -11.90 -10.52
N ALA A 408 11.21 -11.85 -9.21
CA ALA A 408 9.98 -12.34 -8.60
C ALA A 408 8.74 -11.55 -9.05
N GLU A 409 8.85 -10.23 -9.20
CA GLU A 409 7.78 -9.38 -9.74
C GLU A 409 7.45 -9.73 -11.20
N ALA A 410 8.47 -9.99 -12.03
CA ALA A 410 8.27 -10.42 -13.41
C ALA A 410 7.58 -11.80 -13.51
N GLU A 411 7.97 -12.74 -12.65
CA GLU A 411 7.29 -14.05 -12.54
C GLU A 411 5.82 -13.88 -12.09
N ALA A 412 5.56 -13.04 -11.09
CA ALA A 412 4.19 -12.77 -10.63
C ALA A 412 3.34 -12.10 -11.72
N ALA A 413 3.91 -11.19 -12.52
CA ALA A 413 3.23 -10.59 -13.66
C ALA A 413 2.86 -11.64 -14.73
N ALA A 414 3.80 -12.54 -15.07
CA ALA A 414 3.53 -13.62 -16.02
C ALA A 414 2.46 -14.61 -15.51
N LEU A 415 2.40 -14.86 -14.21
CA LEU A 415 1.35 -15.69 -13.60
C LEU A 415 -0.02 -14.99 -13.62
N ARG A 416 -0.07 -13.68 -13.41
CA ARG A 416 -1.32 -12.90 -13.53
C ARG A 416 -1.86 -12.88 -14.95
N GLU A 417 -1.00 -12.74 -15.96
CA GLU A 417 -1.39 -12.81 -17.37
C GLU A 417 -2.01 -14.18 -17.71
N ARG A 418 -1.37 -15.27 -17.27
CA ARG A 418 -1.92 -16.64 -17.43
C ARG A 418 -3.24 -16.85 -16.69
N ALA A 419 -3.45 -16.21 -15.55
CA ALA A 419 -4.72 -16.25 -14.83
C ALA A 419 -5.82 -15.49 -15.60
N GLN A 420 -5.49 -14.36 -16.23
CA GLN A 420 -6.41 -13.60 -17.09
C GLN A 420 -6.81 -14.38 -18.35
N GLU A 421 -5.91 -15.15 -18.94
CA GLU A 421 -6.22 -16.04 -20.06
C GLU A 421 -7.24 -17.15 -19.71
N ALA A 422 -7.36 -17.52 -18.43
CA ALA A 422 -8.32 -18.52 -17.95
C ALA A 422 -9.72 -17.93 -17.62
N GLU A 423 -9.85 -16.61 -17.54
CA GLU A 423 -11.10 -15.91 -17.23
C GLU A 423 -12.23 -16.11 -18.26
N PRO A 424 -12.01 -16.12 -19.60
CA PRO A 424 -13.09 -16.41 -20.56
C PRO A 424 -13.72 -17.80 -20.36
N LEU A 425 -12.96 -18.78 -19.88
CA LEU A 425 -13.48 -20.12 -19.56
C LEU A 425 -14.39 -20.09 -18.31
N ARG A 426 -14.12 -19.20 -17.34
CA ARG A 426 -14.99 -19.00 -16.17
C ARG A 426 -16.31 -18.34 -16.56
N VAL A 427 -16.26 -17.33 -17.43
CA VAL A 427 -17.45 -16.64 -17.93
C VAL A 427 -18.34 -17.62 -18.73
N ALA A 428 -17.76 -18.42 -19.62
CA ALA A 428 -18.48 -19.43 -20.38
C ALA A 428 -19.15 -20.49 -19.48
N ALA A 429 -18.48 -20.94 -18.42
CA ALA A 429 -19.05 -21.87 -17.45
C ALA A 429 -20.23 -21.25 -16.67
N ALA A 430 -20.13 -19.98 -16.29
CA ALA A 430 -21.22 -19.27 -15.62
C ALA A 430 -22.44 -19.08 -16.53
N GLN A 431 -22.23 -18.86 -17.83
CA GLN A 431 -23.30 -18.71 -18.81
C GLN A 431 -24.07 -20.03 -19.03
N LEU A 432 -23.35 -21.15 -19.19
CA LEU A 432 -23.97 -22.48 -19.29
C LEU A 432 -24.78 -22.85 -18.03
N GLN A 433 -24.31 -22.44 -16.84
CA GLN A 433 -25.06 -22.66 -15.61
C GLN A 433 -26.39 -21.88 -15.58
N ARG A 434 -26.40 -20.61 -16.05
CA ARG A 434 -27.63 -19.81 -16.15
C ARG A 434 -28.64 -20.45 -17.11
N GLU A 435 -28.19 -20.91 -18.27
CA GLU A 435 -29.05 -21.60 -19.25
C GLU A 435 -29.66 -22.89 -18.66
N VAL A 436 -28.90 -23.64 -17.86
CA VAL A 436 -29.40 -24.82 -17.14
C VAL A 436 -30.48 -24.44 -16.11
N ASP A 437 -30.32 -23.34 -15.39
CA ASP A 437 -31.28 -22.87 -14.38
C ASP A 437 -32.58 -22.31 -15.02
N GLU A 438 -32.46 -21.60 -16.14
CA GLU A 438 -33.60 -21.15 -16.95
C GLU A 438 -34.41 -22.33 -17.50
N LEU A 439 -33.75 -23.34 -18.07
CA LEU A 439 -34.43 -24.55 -18.55
C LEU A 439 -35.08 -25.34 -17.41
N GLN A 440 -34.47 -25.40 -16.23
CA GLN A 440 -35.09 -26.01 -15.05
C GLN A 440 -36.37 -25.27 -14.63
N THR A 441 -36.35 -23.94 -14.71
CA THR A 441 -37.52 -23.10 -14.43
C THR A 441 -38.64 -23.38 -15.42
N LEU A 442 -38.35 -23.44 -16.73
CA LEU A 442 -39.32 -23.81 -17.77
C LEU A 442 -39.91 -25.21 -17.56
N VAL A 443 -39.08 -26.21 -17.21
CA VAL A 443 -39.56 -27.57 -16.89
C VAL A 443 -40.47 -27.57 -15.66
N SER A 444 -40.21 -26.72 -14.66
CA SER A 444 -41.07 -26.56 -13.49
C SER A 444 -42.43 -25.95 -13.86
N MET A 445 -42.43 -24.93 -14.73
CA MET A 445 -43.65 -24.29 -15.23
C MET A 445 -44.50 -25.26 -16.06
N HIS A 446 -43.88 -26.00 -16.99
CA HIS A 446 -44.61 -27.02 -17.77
C HIS A 446 -45.17 -28.14 -16.88
N LYS A 447 -44.48 -28.48 -15.78
CA LYS A 447 -45.00 -29.45 -14.80
C LYS A 447 -46.23 -28.91 -14.06
N THR A 448 -46.27 -27.62 -13.71
CA THR A 448 -47.45 -27.01 -13.09
C THR A 448 -48.59 -26.84 -14.07
N SER A 449 -48.31 -26.42 -15.31
CA SER A 449 -49.32 -26.28 -16.37
C SER A 449 -49.93 -27.63 -16.76
N ALA A 450 -49.11 -28.69 -16.88
CA ALA A 450 -49.61 -30.04 -17.14
C ALA A 450 -50.52 -30.55 -16.01
N LYS A 451 -50.18 -30.26 -14.74
CA LYS A 451 -51.07 -30.60 -13.61
C LYS A 451 -52.39 -29.85 -13.65
N HIS A 452 -52.37 -28.58 -14.06
CA HIS A 452 -53.58 -27.78 -14.17
C HIS A 452 -54.48 -28.31 -15.29
N ALA A 453 -53.91 -28.59 -16.46
CA ALA A 453 -54.60 -29.22 -17.58
C ALA A 453 -55.14 -30.62 -17.22
N GLU A 454 -54.42 -31.42 -16.43
CA GLU A 454 -54.90 -32.71 -15.91
C GLU A 454 -56.10 -32.53 -14.96
N GLN A 455 -56.07 -31.53 -14.08
CA GLN A 455 -57.19 -31.22 -13.17
C GLN A 455 -58.43 -30.76 -13.95
N ASP A 456 -58.25 -29.95 -14.98
CA ASP A 456 -59.36 -29.46 -15.81
C ASP A 456 -59.93 -30.57 -16.71
N HIS A 457 -59.08 -31.49 -17.20
CA HIS A 457 -59.54 -32.70 -17.89
C HIS A 457 -60.39 -33.58 -16.97
N VAL A 458 -59.95 -33.84 -15.73
CA VAL A 458 -60.72 -34.62 -14.75
C VAL A 458 -62.06 -33.95 -14.46
N ARG A 459 -62.10 -32.62 -14.29
CA ARG A 459 -63.35 -31.86 -14.11
C ARG A 459 -64.28 -31.99 -15.31
N ALA A 460 -63.74 -31.93 -16.53
CA ALA A 460 -64.51 -32.12 -17.76
C ALA A 460 -65.08 -33.54 -17.86
N GLU A 461 -64.29 -34.57 -17.52
CA GLU A 461 -64.78 -35.96 -17.47
C GLU A 461 -65.85 -36.18 -16.39
N GLU A 462 -65.68 -35.56 -15.20
CA GLU A 462 -66.65 -35.62 -14.12
C GLU A 462 -67.97 -34.94 -14.52
N THR A 463 -67.91 -33.78 -15.18
CA THR A 463 -69.12 -33.13 -15.73
C THR A 463 -69.77 -33.96 -16.84
N ILE A 464 -68.98 -34.62 -17.71
CA ILE A 464 -69.52 -35.58 -18.69
C ILE A 464 -70.24 -36.73 -17.98
N ARG A 465 -69.64 -37.31 -16.92
CA ARG A 465 -70.25 -38.41 -16.14
C ARG A 465 -71.51 -37.98 -15.41
N GLU A 466 -71.53 -36.79 -14.83
CA GLU A 466 -72.70 -36.23 -14.13
C GLU A 466 -73.85 -35.91 -15.10
N LEU A 467 -73.54 -35.44 -16.30
CA LEU A 467 -74.51 -35.20 -17.37
C LEU A 467 -74.97 -36.50 -18.05
N TYR A 468 -74.24 -37.61 -17.87
CA TYR A 468 -74.61 -38.94 -18.33
C TYR A 468 -75.67 -39.58 -17.41
N VAL A 469 -76.85 -38.94 -17.32
CA VAL A 469 -78.04 -39.55 -16.73
C VAL A 469 -78.70 -40.42 -17.81
N PRO A 470 -78.94 -41.74 -17.58
CA PRO A 470 -79.40 -42.67 -18.63
C PRO A 470 -80.77 -42.40 -19.27
N SER A 471 -81.44 -41.28 -19.00
CA SER A 471 -82.86 -41.07 -19.35
C SER A 471 -83.20 -39.87 -20.23
N LEU A 472 -82.23 -39.08 -20.74
CA LEU A 472 -82.53 -37.94 -21.63
C LEU A 472 -81.47 -37.77 -22.75
N PRO A 473 -81.86 -37.62 -24.03
CA PRO A 473 -80.93 -37.45 -25.14
C PRO A 473 -80.58 -35.96 -25.32
N SER A 474 -79.62 -35.48 -24.54
CA SER A 474 -78.94 -34.19 -24.79
C SER A 474 -77.59 -34.46 -25.46
N THR A 475 -77.62 -34.98 -26.69
CA THR A 475 -76.43 -35.41 -27.44
C THR A 475 -75.48 -34.27 -27.81
N SER A 476 -75.99 -33.02 -27.91
CA SER A 476 -75.19 -31.85 -28.29
C SER A 476 -74.16 -31.44 -27.23
N ASN A 477 -74.56 -31.37 -25.95
CA ASN A 477 -73.67 -30.96 -24.87
C ASN A 477 -72.61 -32.02 -24.57
N ILE A 478 -72.95 -33.30 -24.70
CA ILE A 478 -72.01 -34.40 -24.53
C ILE A 478 -70.93 -34.35 -25.62
N TYR A 479 -71.30 -34.10 -26.88
CA TYR A 479 -70.34 -34.01 -27.98
C TYR A 479 -69.35 -32.84 -27.82
N VAL A 480 -69.83 -31.67 -27.37
CA VAL A 480 -68.97 -30.49 -27.11
C VAL A 480 -67.99 -30.78 -25.99
N LEU A 481 -68.43 -31.43 -24.91
CA LEU A 481 -67.57 -31.78 -23.79
C LEU A 481 -66.58 -32.90 -24.15
N GLU A 482 -66.98 -33.90 -24.94
CA GLU A 482 -66.07 -34.93 -25.47
C GLU A 482 -65.00 -34.32 -26.40
N HIS A 483 -65.37 -33.36 -27.24
CA HIS A 483 -64.42 -32.64 -28.08
C HIS A 483 -63.49 -31.74 -27.25
N ALA A 484 -63.99 -31.12 -26.19
CA ALA A 484 -63.18 -30.37 -25.24
C ALA A 484 -62.19 -31.28 -24.50
N ALA A 485 -62.63 -32.46 -24.05
CA ALA A 485 -61.76 -33.45 -23.40
C ALA A 485 -60.65 -33.92 -24.35
N ARG A 486 -60.99 -34.26 -25.60
CA ARG A 486 -59.99 -34.64 -26.63
C ARG A 486 -59.00 -33.51 -26.93
N ALA A 487 -59.47 -32.26 -27.05
CA ALA A 487 -58.58 -31.13 -27.24
C ALA A 487 -57.63 -30.92 -26.04
N ARG A 488 -58.07 -31.25 -24.82
CA ARG A 488 -57.21 -31.23 -23.62
C ARG A 488 -56.24 -32.39 -23.57
N ASP A 489 -56.61 -33.56 -24.07
CA ASP A 489 -55.68 -34.68 -24.24
C ASP A 489 -54.55 -34.34 -25.22
N ASP A 490 -54.88 -33.69 -26.34
CA ASP A 490 -53.90 -33.20 -27.31
C ASP A 490 -52.97 -32.12 -26.70
N GLU A 491 -53.53 -31.21 -25.90
CA GLU A 491 -52.75 -30.21 -25.16
C GLU A 491 -51.82 -30.87 -24.13
N LEU A 492 -52.31 -31.85 -23.37
CA LEU A 492 -51.51 -32.63 -22.41
C LEU A 492 -50.39 -33.41 -23.11
N ALA A 493 -50.66 -34.01 -24.27
CA ALA A 493 -49.65 -34.67 -25.07
C ALA A 493 -48.57 -33.68 -25.52
N SER A 494 -48.96 -32.51 -26.03
CA SER A 494 -48.02 -31.47 -26.46
C SER A 494 -47.14 -30.94 -25.32
N LEU A 495 -47.71 -30.78 -24.12
CA LEU A 495 -46.99 -30.33 -22.92
C LEU A 495 -46.04 -31.41 -22.39
N ARG A 496 -46.43 -32.69 -22.47
CA ARG A 496 -45.56 -33.82 -22.13
C ARG A 496 -44.39 -33.92 -23.10
N ASP A 497 -44.62 -33.74 -24.39
CA ASP A 497 -43.58 -33.72 -25.43
C ASP A 497 -42.62 -32.53 -25.28
N ALA A 498 -43.14 -31.33 -24.97
CA ALA A 498 -42.32 -30.15 -24.68
C ALA A 498 -41.45 -30.37 -23.43
N ARG A 499 -42.04 -30.91 -22.35
CA ARG A 499 -41.32 -31.26 -21.13
C ARG A 499 -40.25 -32.33 -21.39
N GLN A 500 -40.54 -33.33 -22.22
CA GLN A 500 -39.57 -34.36 -22.60
C GLN A 500 -38.40 -33.74 -23.37
N ARG A 501 -38.67 -32.89 -24.37
CA ARG A 501 -37.63 -32.17 -25.13
C ARG A 501 -36.74 -31.31 -24.22
N HIS A 502 -37.32 -30.55 -23.30
CA HIS A 502 -36.52 -29.73 -22.38
C HIS A 502 -35.75 -30.56 -21.35
N THR A 503 -36.29 -31.69 -20.88
CA THR A 503 -35.53 -32.59 -20.00
C THR A 503 -34.40 -33.32 -20.74
N GLU A 504 -34.56 -33.64 -22.01
CA GLU A 504 -33.51 -34.16 -22.88
C GLU A 504 -32.44 -33.10 -23.16
N GLN A 505 -32.82 -31.84 -23.41
CA GLN A 505 -31.89 -30.71 -23.52
C GLN A 505 -31.09 -30.51 -22.22
N ILE A 506 -31.74 -30.53 -21.06
CA ILE A 506 -31.04 -30.45 -19.76
C ILE A 506 -30.08 -31.62 -19.58
N ARG A 507 -30.44 -32.85 -19.99
CA ARG A 507 -29.54 -34.01 -19.92
C ARG A 507 -28.35 -33.85 -20.87
N ALA A 508 -28.56 -33.34 -22.08
CA ALA A 508 -27.49 -33.07 -23.04
C ALA A 508 -26.54 -31.98 -22.54
N LEU A 509 -27.07 -30.88 -22.00
CA LEU A 509 -26.28 -29.81 -21.40
C LEU A 509 -25.52 -30.30 -20.17
N LYS A 510 -26.14 -31.08 -19.28
CA LYS A 510 -25.44 -31.69 -18.13
C LYS A 510 -24.39 -32.71 -18.55
N ALA A 511 -24.59 -33.43 -19.65
CA ALA A 511 -23.59 -34.34 -20.20
C ALA A 511 -22.40 -33.57 -20.82
N ALA A 512 -22.67 -32.48 -21.53
CA ALA A 512 -21.64 -31.57 -22.05
C ALA A 512 -20.90 -30.84 -20.92
N GLU A 513 -21.61 -30.37 -19.90
CA GLU A 513 -21.02 -29.79 -18.69
C GLU A 513 -20.15 -30.82 -17.97
N LYS A 514 -20.60 -32.08 -17.88
CA LYS A 514 -19.83 -33.17 -17.28
C LYS A 514 -18.60 -33.54 -18.11
N SER A 515 -18.68 -33.55 -19.44
CA SER A 515 -17.51 -33.79 -20.29
C SER A 515 -16.52 -32.64 -20.21
N TRP A 516 -17.01 -31.40 -20.18
CA TRP A 516 -16.19 -30.21 -20.02
C TRP A 516 -15.54 -30.14 -18.63
N ARG A 517 -16.27 -30.47 -17.56
CA ARG A 517 -15.72 -30.65 -16.21
C ARG A 517 -14.69 -31.78 -16.20
N ALA A 518 -14.95 -32.91 -16.86
CA ALA A 518 -13.99 -34.01 -16.93
C ALA A 518 -12.73 -33.64 -17.74
N GLU A 519 -12.83 -32.84 -18.81
CA GLU A 519 -11.68 -32.30 -19.54
C GLU A 519 -10.90 -31.26 -18.73
N ARG A 520 -11.62 -30.41 -17.98
CA ARG A 520 -11.05 -29.44 -17.04
C ARG A 520 -10.32 -30.13 -15.87
N ASP A 521 -10.90 -31.19 -15.33
CA ASP A 521 -10.33 -31.98 -14.23
C ASP A 521 -9.20 -32.91 -14.71
N ALA A 522 -9.33 -33.50 -15.91
CA ALA A 522 -8.27 -34.31 -16.53
C ALA A 522 -7.05 -33.47 -16.94
N GLY A 523 -7.25 -32.17 -17.22
CA GLY A 523 -6.16 -31.22 -17.43
C GLY A 523 -5.47 -30.78 -16.13
N GLY A 524 -5.95 -31.21 -14.96
CA GLY A 524 -5.38 -30.84 -13.66
C GLY A 524 -5.44 -29.34 -13.39
N TRP A 525 -6.28 -28.58 -14.10
CA TRP A 525 -6.26 -27.12 -14.07
C TRP A 525 -6.60 -26.55 -12.70
N HIS A 526 -7.46 -27.21 -11.93
CA HIS A 526 -7.76 -26.78 -10.56
C HIS A 526 -6.60 -27.00 -9.60
N GLU A 527 -5.93 -28.14 -9.70
CA GLU A 527 -4.73 -28.41 -8.91
C GLU A 527 -3.59 -27.49 -9.35
N ARG A 528 -3.48 -27.20 -10.67
CA ARG A 528 -2.53 -26.24 -11.22
C ARG A 528 -2.82 -24.82 -10.81
N ILE A 529 -4.07 -24.36 -10.84
CA ILE A 529 -4.47 -23.02 -10.39
C ILE A 529 -4.25 -22.89 -8.89
N ALA A 530 -4.66 -23.87 -8.07
CA ALA A 530 -4.39 -23.85 -6.64
C ALA A 530 -2.89 -23.87 -6.32
N GLN A 531 -2.10 -24.59 -7.11
CA GLN A 531 -0.64 -24.62 -7.00
C GLN A 531 -0.03 -23.28 -7.44
N LEU A 532 -0.55 -22.64 -8.48
CA LEU A 532 -0.15 -21.30 -8.91
C LEU A 532 -0.55 -20.21 -7.90
N GLU A 533 -1.71 -20.34 -7.26
CA GLU A 533 -2.16 -19.45 -6.18
C GLU A 533 -1.27 -19.60 -4.94
N LEU A 534 -0.87 -20.83 -4.59
CA LEU A 534 0.08 -21.11 -3.50
C LEU A 534 1.49 -20.60 -3.84
N GLU A 535 1.93 -20.76 -5.10
CA GLU A 535 3.20 -20.21 -5.60
C GLU A 535 3.18 -18.68 -5.59
N LEU A 536 2.05 -18.05 -5.98
CA LEU A 536 1.85 -16.59 -5.91
C LEU A 536 1.87 -16.08 -4.46
N SER A 537 1.20 -16.77 -3.53
CA SER A 537 1.22 -16.37 -2.11
C SER A 537 2.61 -16.53 -1.51
N ALA A 538 3.31 -17.63 -1.80
CA ALA A 538 4.68 -17.84 -1.34
C ALA A 538 5.65 -16.80 -1.93
N LYS A 539 5.46 -16.39 -3.19
CA LYS A 539 6.25 -15.34 -3.82
C LYS A 539 5.95 -13.95 -3.28
N ALA A 540 4.69 -13.66 -2.95
CA ALA A 540 4.32 -12.43 -2.27
C ALA A 540 4.99 -12.34 -0.88
N GLU A 541 4.96 -13.42 -0.10
CA GLU A 541 5.69 -13.49 1.17
C GLU A 541 7.21 -13.32 1.00
N GLU A 542 7.81 -13.91 -0.05
CA GLU A 542 9.24 -13.74 -0.34
C GLU A 542 9.60 -12.27 -0.67
N VAL A 543 8.72 -11.56 -1.38
CA VAL A 543 8.87 -10.13 -1.69
C VAL A 543 8.72 -9.28 -0.42
N GLU A 544 7.70 -9.53 0.41
CA GLU A 544 7.53 -8.83 1.69
C GLU A 544 8.72 -9.07 2.64
N GLU A 545 9.25 -10.30 2.69
CA GLU A 545 10.48 -10.60 3.42
C GLU A 545 11.70 -9.88 2.84
N ALA A 546 11.81 -9.77 1.52
CA ALA A 546 12.89 -9.03 0.88
C ALA A 546 12.82 -7.53 1.20
N ASP A 547 11.63 -6.92 1.13
CA ASP A 547 11.41 -5.52 1.44
C ASP A 547 11.70 -5.20 2.92
N THR A 548 11.26 -6.06 3.83
CA THR A 548 11.58 -5.91 5.26
C THR A 548 13.09 -6.01 5.53
N ARG A 549 13.81 -6.89 4.82
CA ARG A 549 15.28 -6.98 4.89
C ARG A 549 15.96 -5.73 4.31
N ILE A 550 15.50 -5.22 3.18
CA ILE A 550 16.02 -3.98 2.58
C ILE A 550 15.80 -2.80 3.52
N LEU A 551 14.61 -2.67 4.12
CA LEU A 551 14.32 -1.64 5.12
C LEU A 551 15.20 -1.78 6.38
N GLY A 552 15.49 -3.01 6.81
CA GLY A 552 16.45 -3.30 7.86
C GLY A 552 17.85 -2.78 7.53
N ALA A 553 18.36 -3.14 6.35
CA ALA A 553 19.67 -2.70 5.87
C ALA A 553 19.75 -1.18 5.71
N LEU A 554 18.68 -0.52 5.23
CA LEU A 554 18.61 0.94 5.13
C LEU A 554 18.63 1.63 6.50
N ARG A 555 17.92 1.08 7.49
CA ARG A 555 17.97 1.60 8.87
C ARG A 555 19.36 1.45 9.49
N GLU A 556 20.03 0.34 9.24
CA GLU A 556 21.39 0.10 9.71
C GLU A 556 22.40 1.04 9.03
N ASN A 557 22.30 1.22 7.71
CA ASN A 557 23.08 2.22 6.97
C ASN A 557 22.85 3.64 7.50
N LYS A 558 21.61 4.02 7.80
CA LYS A 558 21.29 5.32 8.41
C LYS A 558 21.92 5.47 9.80
N ARG A 559 21.94 4.39 10.59
CA ARG A 559 22.60 4.35 11.90
C ARG A 559 24.12 4.49 11.76
N LEU A 560 24.75 3.75 10.84
CA LEU A 560 26.18 3.83 10.57
C LEU A 560 26.58 5.21 10.04
N ALA A 561 25.80 5.80 9.15
CA ALA A 561 26.00 7.17 8.67
C ALA A 561 25.93 8.20 9.81
N ALA A 562 24.99 8.05 10.75
CA ALA A 562 24.90 8.89 11.94
C ALA A 562 26.11 8.71 12.88
N GLN A 563 26.60 7.48 13.06
CA GLN A 563 27.82 7.20 13.83
C GLN A 563 29.06 7.83 13.17
N ASN A 564 29.20 7.71 11.86
CA ASN A 564 30.27 8.35 11.09
C ASN A 564 30.22 9.88 11.21
N LYS A 565 29.03 10.49 11.11
CA LYS A 565 28.85 11.93 11.33
C LYS A 565 29.26 12.34 12.76
N ALA A 566 28.94 11.54 13.77
CA ALA A 566 29.34 11.80 15.15
C ALA A 566 30.86 11.65 15.38
N LEU A 567 31.50 10.69 14.73
CA LEU A 567 32.96 10.52 14.76
C LEU A 567 33.67 11.68 14.04
N GLN A 568 33.16 12.11 12.88
CA GLN A 568 33.64 13.30 12.18
C GLN A 568 33.51 14.56 13.04
N ALA A 569 32.39 14.76 13.73
CA ALA A 569 32.20 15.88 14.65
C ALA A 569 33.19 15.82 15.84
N LYS A 570 33.47 14.63 16.39
CA LYS A 570 34.50 14.46 17.44
C LYS A 570 35.91 14.75 16.93
N LEU A 571 36.24 14.32 15.72
CA LEU A 571 37.52 14.62 15.07
C LEU A 571 37.66 16.13 14.80
N ALA A 572 36.62 16.78 14.30
CA ALA A 572 36.58 18.23 14.11
C ALA A 572 36.74 18.97 15.46
N HIS A 573 36.11 18.49 16.53
CA HIS A 573 36.29 19.06 17.87
C HIS A 573 37.70 18.84 18.43
N ALA A 574 38.31 17.68 18.19
CA ALA A 574 39.68 17.40 18.59
C ALA A 574 40.68 18.25 17.79
N ALA A 575 40.41 18.53 16.51
CA ALA A 575 41.20 19.42 15.66
C ALA A 575 41.00 20.90 16.02
N ALA A 576 39.81 21.28 16.49
CA ALA A 576 39.47 22.65 16.86
C ALA A 576 39.80 23.02 18.32
N ALA A 577 40.27 22.07 19.14
CA ALA A 577 40.75 22.36 20.49
C ALA A 577 42.08 23.14 20.41
N PRO A 578 42.12 24.45 20.73
CA PRO A 578 43.35 25.22 20.70
C PRO A 578 44.10 24.98 22.02
N GLY A 579 45.33 24.46 21.94
CA GLY A 579 46.28 24.49 23.05
C GLY A 579 46.34 23.22 23.90
N GLY A 580 46.96 22.18 23.36
CA GLY A 580 47.60 21.11 24.13
C GLY A 580 49.10 21.39 24.33
N GLU A 581 49.46 22.60 24.75
CA GLU A 581 50.81 22.90 25.25
C GLU A 581 50.79 23.04 26.78
N ALA A 582 51.59 22.19 27.42
CA ALA A 582 52.25 22.40 28.71
C ALA A 582 51.39 22.84 29.92
N ARG A 583 50.75 21.87 30.59
CA ARG A 583 50.60 21.89 32.06
C ARG A 583 51.33 20.70 32.67
N MET A 584 52.65 20.72 32.59
CA MET A 584 53.55 19.97 33.45
C MET A 584 54.47 21.00 34.13
N ALA A 585 54.73 20.79 35.42
CA ALA A 585 55.54 21.63 36.32
C ALA A 585 54.83 22.85 36.96
N GLN A 586 54.06 22.58 38.03
CA GLN A 586 54.02 23.46 39.20
C GLN A 586 54.68 22.71 40.38
N PRO A 587 55.59 23.34 41.15
CA PRO A 587 56.29 22.70 42.25
C PRO A 587 55.36 22.63 43.49
N LEU A 588 55.22 21.44 44.05
CA LEU A 588 54.64 21.25 45.38
C LEU A 588 55.54 21.92 46.43
N ALA A 589 55.12 23.08 46.93
CA ALA A 589 55.60 23.66 48.16
C ALA A 589 54.48 23.68 49.21
N ASP A 590 54.78 23.02 50.33
CA ASP A 590 54.26 23.22 51.68
C ASP A 590 52.80 23.68 51.86
N ARG A 591 51.94 22.70 52.19
CA ARG A 591 50.91 22.89 53.23
C ARG A 591 50.84 21.66 54.13
N THR A 592 51.61 21.74 55.20
CA THR A 592 51.38 21.03 56.45
C THR A 592 49.98 21.39 56.98
N ASN A 593 49.08 20.42 57.06
CA ASN A 593 48.04 20.44 58.09
C ASN A 593 47.50 19.04 58.35
N ARG A 594 48.05 18.45 59.43
CA ARG A 594 47.39 17.60 60.42
C ARG A 594 45.88 17.40 60.20
N ARG A 595 45.47 16.15 59.96
CA ARG A 595 44.40 15.50 60.72
C ARG A 595 44.41 13.99 60.51
N GLU A 596 44.91 13.32 61.55
CA GLU A 596 44.50 12.05 62.15
C GLU A 596 43.73 11.03 61.28
N ALA A 597 44.35 9.87 61.14
CA ALA A 597 43.70 8.62 60.78
C ALA A 597 42.71 8.13 61.87
N PRO A 598 41.70 7.36 61.46
CA PRO A 598 41.40 6.12 62.18
C PRO A 598 41.31 4.91 61.22
N PRO A 599 41.26 3.67 61.76
CA PRO A 599 42.02 2.56 61.20
C PRO A 599 41.26 1.68 60.21
N VAL A 600 42.09 0.95 59.47
CA VAL A 600 41.83 -0.22 58.63
C VAL A 600 40.76 -1.17 59.22
N SER A 601 39.77 -1.52 58.39
CA SER A 601 39.02 -2.77 58.49
C SER A 601 39.28 -3.60 57.22
N PRO A 602 39.74 -4.86 57.34
CA PRO A 602 40.00 -5.73 56.20
C PRO A 602 38.76 -6.59 55.89
N GLY A 603 38.27 -6.53 54.66
CA GLY A 603 37.22 -7.46 54.21
C GLY A 603 36.36 -6.93 53.08
N ALA A 604 36.82 -7.08 51.84
CA ALA A 604 35.92 -7.07 50.68
C ALA A 604 36.47 -8.03 49.61
N SER A 605 35.70 -9.10 49.41
CA SER A 605 35.92 -10.24 48.53
C SER A 605 35.82 -9.84 47.04
N PRO A 606 36.61 -10.44 46.12
CA PRO A 606 36.56 -10.13 44.70
C PRO A 606 35.51 -11.00 44.01
N ASP A 607 34.24 -10.57 43.99
CA ASP A 607 33.19 -11.39 43.33
C ASP A 607 32.02 -10.60 42.70
N LYS A 608 32.36 -9.55 41.93
CA LYS A 608 31.38 -8.78 41.15
C LYS A 608 31.84 -8.41 39.73
N ALA A 609 32.47 -9.34 39.02
CA ALA A 609 32.74 -9.20 37.58
C ALA A 609 31.97 -10.21 36.69
N GLY A 610 31.15 -11.11 37.24
CA GLY A 610 30.54 -12.22 36.48
C GLY A 610 29.02 -12.18 36.23
N ARG A 611 28.31 -11.09 36.56
CA ARG A 611 26.82 -11.09 36.54
C ARG A 611 26.16 -10.59 35.24
N GLY A 612 26.93 -10.00 34.31
CA GLY A 612 26.41 -9.54 33.02
C GLY A 612 26.27 -10.65 31.97
N GLU A 613 27.19 -11.61 31.97
CA GLU A 613 27.35 -12.55 30.85
C GLU A 613 26.43 -13.79 30.96
N ALA A 614 26.10 -14.20 32.19
CA ALA A 614 25.19 -15.32 32.43
C ALA A 614 23.74 -15.02 31.99
N ARG A 615 23.29 -13.75 32.06
CA ARG A 615 21.94 -13.36 31.62
C ARG A 615 21.78 -13.28 30.10
N PHE A 616 22.88 -13.19 29.36
CA PHE A 616 22.85 -13.15 27.90
C PHE A 616 22.79 -14.57 27.30
N ARG A 617 23.53 -15.53 27.87
CA ARG A 617 23.46 -16.94 27.44
C ARG A 617 22.10 -17.59 27.72
N ASP A 618 21.41 -17.19 28.79
CA ASP A 618 20.10 -17.76 29.14
C ASP A 618 18.94 -17.28 28.24
N ARG A 619 19.14 -16.18 27.49
CA ARG A 619 18.17 -15.72 26.47
C ARG A 619 18.34 -16.42 25.12
N LEU A 620 19.55 -16.83 24.77
CA LEU A 620 19.84 -17.55 23.53
C LEU A 620 19.34 -19.02 23.57
N ALA A 621 19.20 -19.61 24.76
CA ALA A 621 18.70 -20.98 24.89
C ALA A 621 17.17 -21.14 24.71
N ARG A 622 16.40 -20.05 24.63
CA ARG A 622 14.93 -20.09 24.48
C ARG A 622 14.44 -20.07 23.02
N PHE A 623 15.33 -19.91 22.05
CA PHE A 623 15.01 -20.07 20.63
C PHE A 623 15.53 -21.43 20.15
N LYS A 624 14.78 -22.49 20.46
CA LYS A 624 14.83 -23.74 19.67
C LYS A 624 13.51 -23.84 18.90
N PRO A 625 13.54 -24.07 17.57
CA PRO A 625 12.35 -24.40 16.82
C PRO A 625 11.85 -25.78 17.24
N ALA A 626 10.54 -25.89 17.49
CA ALA A 626 9.86 -27.18 17.59
C ALA A 626 9.79 -27.78 16.18
N THR A 627 10.30 -29.00 16.04
CA THR A 627 10.04 -29.92 14.92
C THR A 627 8.60 -30.36 14.90
#